data_AF-A0A101X0W5-F1
#
_entry.id   AF-A0A101X0W5-F1
#
_cell.length_a   1.000
_cell.length_b   1.000
_cell.length_c   1.000
_cell.angle_alpha   90.00
_cell.angle_beta   90.00
_cell.angle_gamma   90.00
#
_symmetry.space_group_name_H-M   'P 1'
#
loop_
_entity.id
_entity.type
_entity.pdbx_description
1 polymer ?
#
loop_
_entity_poly.entity_id
_entity_poly.type
_entity_poly.pdbx_seq_one_letter_code
_entity_poly.pdbx_strand_id
1 'polypeptide(L)'
;MSTIDELYSLIRDGKLPYPPRLTKYELAKIIAVRTRQLMDGAPPLVNPKELSTSDPVAIAAEELKRGLLPFIIIRRLPNNKSVEYSLRELQELENKVLSY
;
A
#
# COMPACT_ATOMS: atom_id res chain seq x y z
N MET A 1 23.84 -3.17 1.72
CA MET A 1 22.75 -4.15 1.54
C MET A 1 21.48 -3.33 1.44
N SER A 2 20.65 -3.50 0.41
CA SER A 2 19.41 -2.73 0.33
C SER A 2 18.47 -3.19 1.46
N THR A 3 17.67 -2.28 2.03
CA THR A 3 16.67 -2.61 3.06
C THR A 3 15.76 -3.77 2.63
N ILE A 4 15.52 -3.85 1.32
CA ILE A 4 14.73 -4.88 0.65
C ILE A 4 15.39 -6.27 0.75
N ASP A 5 16.72 -6.38 0.59
CA ASP A 5 17.45 -7.67 0.65
C ASP A 5 17.42 -8.27 2.07
N GLU A 6 17.52 -7.42 3.10
CA GLU A 6 17.40 -7.82 4.50
C GLU A 6 15.98 -8.30 4.83
N LEU A 7 14.96 -7.65 4.27
CA LEU A 7 13.58 -8.09 4.39
C LEU A 7 13.34 -9.44 3.73
N TYR A 8 13.91 -9.68 2.55
CA TYR A 8 13.78 -10.98 1.87
C TYR A 8 14.42 -12.12 2.66
N SER A 9 15.57 -11.90 3.30
CA SER A 9 16.18 -12.94 4.14
C SER A 9 15.28 -13.29 5.34
N LEU A 10 14.68 -12.27 5.98
CA LEU A 10 13.75 -12.47 7.10
C LEU A 10 12.44 -13.15 6.68
N ILE A 11 11.94 -12.89 5.47
CA ILE A 11 10.76 -13.58 4.91
C ILE A 11 11.08 -15.06 4.71
N ARG A 12 12.22 -15.38 4.07
CA ARG A 12 12.66 -16.77 3.85
C ARG A 12 12.79 -17.54 5.17
N ASP A 13 13.32 -16.88 6.19
CA ASP A 13 13.53 -17.48 7.51
C ASP A 13 12.25 -17.56 8.37
N GLY A 14 11.12 -17.02 7.89
CA GLY A 14 9.85 -16.98 8.64
C GLY A 14 9.88 -16.08 9.88
N LYS A 15 10.86 -15.17 9.98
CA LYS A 15 11.09 -14.31 11.15
C LYS A 15 10.49 -12.91 11.00
N LEU A 16 9.68 -12.68 9.97
CA LEU A 16 9.05 -11.38 9.77
C LEU A 16 8.05 -11.10 10.91
N PRO A 17 8.20 -9.98 11.65
CA PRO A 17 7.27 -9.64 12.73
C PRO A 17 5.91 -9.15 12.23
N TYR A 18 5.74 -8.98 10.92
CA TYR A 18 4.51 -8.56 10.25
C TYR A 18 4.32 -9.34 8.95
N PRO A 19 3.09 -9.42 8.40
CA PRO A 19 2.87 -10.08 7.12
C PRO A 19 3.55 -9.30 5.97
N PRO A 20 4.14 -10.00 4.97
CA PRO A 20 4.78 -9.40 3.79
C PRO A 20 3.75 -8.96 2.73
N ARG A 21 2.63 -8.37 3.18
CA ARG A 21 1.54 -7.87 2.35
C ARG A 21 0.83 -6.72 3.04
N LEU A 22 -0.01 -6.02 2.30
CA LEU A 22 -0.94 -5.05 2.88
C LEU A 22 -1.93 -5.75 3.81
N THR A 23 -2.08 -5.22 5.02
CA THR A 23 -3.12 -5.66 5.94
C THR A 23 -4.47 -5.06 5.54
N LYS A 24 -5.58 -5.72 5.89
CA LYS A 24 -6.93 -5.19 5.65
C LYS A 24 -7.15 -3.81 6.27
N TYR A 25 -6.46 -3.51 7.37
CA TYR A 25 -6.54 -2.22 8.07
C TYR A 25 -5.79 -1.12 7.33
N GLU A 26 -4.58 -1.42 6.84
CA GLU A 26 -3.82 -0.49 6.01
C GLU A 26 -4.55 -0.19 4.71
N LEU A 27 -5.10 -1.22 4.05
CA LEU A 27 -5.91 -1.08 2.84
C LEU A 27 -7.10 -0.15 3.06
N ALA A 28 -7.91 -0.41 4.09
CA ALA A 28 -9.07 0.42 4.42
C ALA A 28 -8.67 1.88 4.73
N LYS A 29 -7.55 2.07 5.44
CA LYS A 29 -7.04 3.41 5.79
C LYS A 29 -6.56 4.18 4.56
N ILE A 30 -5.84 3.51 3.65
CA ILE A 30 -5.36 4.12 2.39
C ILE A 30 -6.54 4.60 1.56
N ILE A 31 -7.56 3.75 1.38
CA ILE A 31 -8.77 4.10 0.64
C ILE A 31 -9.47 5.29 1.33
N ALA A 32 -9.71 5.21 2.65
CA ALA A 32 -10.38 6.28 3.38
C ALA A 32 -9.65 7.64 3.29
N VAL A 33 -8.33 7.64 3.45
CA VAL A 33 -7.50 8.85 3.33
C VAL A 33 -7.56 9.40 1.91
N ARG A 34 -7.43 8.53 0.89
CA ARG A 34 -7.46 8.97 -0.51
C ARG A 34 -8.83 9.47 -0.94
N THR A 35 -9.90 8.80 -0.54
CA THR A 35 -11.28 9.26 -0.72
C THR A 35 -11.46 10.65 -0.12
N ARG A 36 -10.95 10.88 1.10
CA ARG A 36 -11.01 12.21 1.73
C ARG A 36 -10.29 13.27 0.92
N GLN A 37 -9.09 12.98 0.41
CA GLN A 37 -8.34 13.89 -0.46
C GLN A 37 -9.14 14.26 -1.72
N LEU A 38 -9.77 13.29 -2.37
CA LEU A 38 -10.61 13.52 -3.55
C LEU A 38 -11.83 14.39 -3.21
N MET A 39 -12.48 14.15 -2.06
CA MET A 39 -13.58 14.99 -1.59
C MET A 39 -13.17 16.42 -1.28
N ASP A 40 -11.93 16.62 -0.83
CA ASP A 40 -11.34 17.95 -0.61
C ASP A 40 -10.87 18.64 -1.91
N GLY A 41 -11.17 18.06 -3.07
CA GLY A 41 -10.88 18.63 -4.39
C GLY A 41 -9.50 18.30 -4.93
N ALA A 42 -8.78 17.35 -4.34
CA ALA A 42 -7.51 16.88 -4.91
C ALA A 42 -7.74 16.23 -6.29
N PRO A 43 -6.82 16.44 -7.25
CA PRO A 43 -6.96 15.84 -8.57
C PRO A 43 -6.86 14.32 -8.51
N PRO A 44 -7.75 13.59 -9.22
CA PRO A 44 -7.60 12.16 -9.41
C PRO A 44 -6.41 11.86 -10.34
N LEU A 45 -5.65 10.81 -10.01
CA LEU A 45 -4.53 10.30 -10.80
C LEU A 45 -5.01 9.41 -11.96
N VAL A 46 -6.25 8.92 -11.89
CA VAL A 46 -6.91 8.17 -12.96
C VAL A 46 -7.96 9.07 -13.62
N ASN A 47 -8.09 8.97 -14.95
CA ASN A 47 -9.13 9.69 -15.68
C ASN A 47 -10.53 9.21 -15.26
N PRO A 48 -11.38 10.09 -14.69
CA PRO A 48 -12.75 9.70 -14.29
C PRO A 48 -13.61 9.24 -15.47
N LYS A 49 -13.32 9.75 -16.68
CA LYS A 49 -13.98 9.33 -17.93
C LYS A 49 -13.73 7.86 -18.26
N GLU A 50 -12.56 7.31 -17.91
CA GLU A 50 -12.26 5.89 -18.11
C GLU A 50 -13.05 5.00 -17.13
N LEU A 51 -13.29 5.48 -15.91
CA LEU A 51 -14.00 4.74 -14.87
C LEU A 51 -15.52 4.74 -15.03
N SER A 52 -16.08 5.60 -15.88
CA SER A 52 -17.53 5.85 -16.00
C SER A 52 -18.23 6.10 -14.65
N THR A 53 -17.48 6.59 -13.66
CA THR A 53 -17.92 6.72 -12.27
C THR A 53 -17.37 8.01 -11.67
N SER A 54 -18.21 8.72 -10.91
CA SER A 54 -17.83 9.94 -10.18
C SER A 54 -17.71 9.73 -8.66
N ASP A 55 -17.87 8.49 -8.19
CA ASP A 55 -17.74 8.15 -6.78
C ASP A 55 -16.26 8.22 -6.33
N PRO A 56 -15.91 9.06 -5.33
CA PRO A 56 -14.54 9.17 -4.82
C PRO A 56 -13.99 7.86 -4.24
N VAL A 57 -14.85 6.97 -3.72
CA VAL A 57 -14.40 5.68 -3.17
C VAL A 57 -13.95 4.76 -4.30
N ALA A 58 -14.75 4.65 -5.36
CA ALA A 58 -14.41 3.86 -6.54
C ALA A 58 -13.12 4.36 -7.22
N ILE A 59 -12.95 5.68 -7.33
CA ILE A 59 -11.74 6.29 -7.90
C ILE A 59 -10.51 5.94 -7.05
N ALA A 60 -10.58 6.09 -5.72
CA ALA A 60 -9.48 5.75 -4.81
C ALA A 60 -9.10 4.26 -4.88
N ALA A 61 -10.10 3.37 -4.99
CA ALA A 61 -9.87 1.94 -5.12
C ALA A 61 -9.15 1.58 -6.44
N GLU A 62 -9.55 2.21 -7.55
CA GLU A 62 -8.89 2.00 -8.85
C GLU A 62 -7.48 2.59 -8.90
N GLU A 63 -7.25 3.77 -8.31
CA GLU A 63 -5.90 4.34 -8.18
C GLU A 63 -4.95 3.42 -7.40
N LEU A 64 -5.45 2.82 -6.32
CA LEU A 64 -4.72 1.86 -5.51
C LEU A 64 -4.41 0.58 -6.29
N LYS A 65 -5.39 0.06 -7.02
CA LYS A 65 -5.24 -1.15 -7.85
C LYS A 65 -4.22 -0.96 -8.97
N ARG A 66 -4.15 0.24 -9.56
CA ARG A 66 -3.14 0.60 -10.57
C ARG A 66 -1.76 0.93 -9.93
N GLY A 67 -1.65 0.96 -8.61
CA GLY A 67 -0.38 1.24 -7.90
C GLY A 67 0.11 2.67 -8.08
N LEU A 68 -0.78 3.62 -8.34
CA LEU A 68 -0.42 5.02 -8.65
C LEU A 68 -0.22 5.89 -7.41
N LEU A 69 -0.69 5.43 -6.24
CA LEU A 69 -0.69 6.22 -5.01
C LEU A 69 0.71 6.29 -4.37
N PRO A 70 1.30 7.49 -4.21
CA PRO A 70 2.61 7.66 -3.61
C PRO A 70 2.53 7.67 -2.06
N PHE A 71 2.00 6.62 -1.45
CA PHE A 71 1.91 6.50 0.00
C PHE A 71 3.09 5.73 0.61
N ILE A 72 3.47 6.15 1.82
CA ILE A 72 4.42 5.46 2.70
C ILE A 72 3.64 4.93 3.90
N ILE A 73 3.79 3.63 4.17
CA ILE A 73 3.20 2.94 5.30
C ILE A 73 4.23 2.83 6.40
N ILE A 74 3.90 3.38 7.55
CA ILE A 74 4.75 3.34 8.74
C ILE A 74 4.18 2.30 9.72
N ARG A 75 4.91 1.20 9.90
CA ARG A 75 4.57 0.15 10.86
C ARG A 75 5.34 0.35 12.15
N ARG A 76 4.62 0.61 13.25
CA ARG A 76 5.21 0.75 14.59
C ARG A 76 5.32 -0.62 15.26
N LEU A 77 6.52 -0.97 15.70
CA LEU A 77 6.81 -2.22 16.39
C LEU A 77 6.69 -2.04 17.92
N PRO A 78 6.43 -3.12 18.68
CA PRO A 78 6.34 -3.05 20.14
C PRO A 78 7.62 -2.58 20.84
N ASN A 79 8.78 -2.72 20.18
CA ASN A 79 10.09 -2.27 20.68
C ASN A 79 10.36 -0.78 20.42
N ASN A 80 9.32 0.01 20.14
CA ASN A 80 9.38 1.43 19.81
C ASN A 80 10.15 1.77 18.52
N LYS A 81 10.53 0.77 17.72
CA LYS A 81 11.07 1.00 16.38
C LYS A 81 9.94 1.17 15.38
N SER A 82 10.20 1.88 14.30
CA SER A 82 9.28 2.02 13.17
C SER A 82 9.95 1.51 11.91
N VAL A 83 9.16 0.89 11.04
CA VAL A 83 9.60 0.49 9.71
C VAL A 83 8.73 1.19 8.69
N GLU A 84 9.38 1.72 7.66
CA GLU A 84 8.75 2.48 6.60
C GLU A 84 8.80 1.69 5.30
N TYR A 85 7.66 1.59 4.64
CA TYR A 85 7.52 0.92 3.35
C TYR A 85 6.80 1.83 2.39
N SER A 86 7.30 1.94 1.17
CA SER A 86 6.46 2.46 0.10
C SER A 86 5.34 1.45 -0.22
N LEU A 87 4.19 1.97 -0.62
CA LEU A 87 3.06 1.14 -1.04
C LEU A 87 3.45 0.18 -2.18
N ARG A 88 4.29 0.66 -3.11
CA ARG A 88 4.82 -0.11 -4.22
C ARG A 88 5.66 -1.30 -3.75
N GLU A 89 6.59 -1.09 -2.82
CA GLU A 89 7.41 -2.18 -2.26
C GLU A 89 6.54 -3.27 -1.63
N LEU A 90 5.47 -2.89 -0.90
CA LEU A 90 4.56 -3.86 -0.29
C LEU A 90 3.74 -4.65 -1.32
N GLN A 91 3.32 -4.02 -2.42
CA GLN A 91 2.66 -4.71 -3.52
C GLN A 91 3.61 -5.70 -4.23
N GLU A 92 4.86 -5.30 -4.45
CA GLU A 92 5.89 -6.16 -5.03
C GLU A 92 6.22 -7.36 -4.13
N LEU A 93 6.27 -7.14 -2.81
CA LEU A 93 6.45 -8.21 -1.82
C LEU A 93 5.27 -9.20 -1.85
N GLU A 94 4.03 -8.72 -1.89
CA GLU A 94 2.84 -9.56 -1.93
C GLU A 94 2.83 -10.45 -3.19
N ASN A 95 3.09 -9.88 -4.36
CA ASN A 95 3.15 -10.62 -5.63
C ASN A 95 4.22 -11.71 -5.62
N LYS A 96 5.40 -11.42 -5.08
CA LYS A 96 6.49 -12.40 -4.99
C LYS A 96 6.18 -13.55 -4.04
N VAL A 97 5.47 -13.29 -2.94
CA VAL A 97 5.05 -14.33 -2.00
C VAL A 97 4.00 -15.25 -2.64
N LEU A 98 3.12 -14.72 -3.48
CA LEU A 98 2.09 -15.49 -4.20
C LEU A 98 2.63 -16.31 -5.39
N SER A 99 3.83 -15.99 -5.88
CA SER A 99 4.46 -16.68 -7.02
C SER A 99 5.27 -17.94 -6.66
N TYR A 100 5.32 -18.31 -5.38
CA TYR A 100 5.89 -19.58 -4.87
C TYR A 100 4.78 -20.55 -4.48
#